data_AF-A0A7R8VP42-F1
#
_entry.id   AF-A0A7R8VP42-F1
#
_cell.length_a   1.000
_cell.length_b   1.000
_cell.length_c   1.000
_cell.angle_alpha   90.00
_cell.angle_beta   90.00
_cell.angle_gamma   90.00
#
_symmetry.space_group_name_H-M   'P 1'
#
loop_
_entity.id
_entity.type
_entity.pdbx_description
1 polymer ?
#
loop_
_entity_poly.entity_id
_entity_poly.type
_entity_poly.pdbx_seq_one_letter_code
_entity_poly.pdbx_strand_id
1 'polypeptide(L)'
;MHKESSVRSENRTLELHSPDGVHNCVLRATDAGEAVAWFNTLHSALNVLTLQALQEANRVLGSLLGDLQHIGWLARRPLTESQNGGRVGSESSEDLERWQSVFAAVTERELRLYESAPWSPEAWGGPLHTCPLISTRLVSSSRQTDMITFSVRCGTPEGVLTHHLRAETHRDLANWARALVQGSHNCAQSQHELVCRCMYQGQPAQLVLHYENGFTLQEGNIAPGREPRTLWKFPFERLRMSADDGARLLWLDFGGEEGEMELDLESCPKPLVFILHNFLSAKIHRLGLLA
;
A
#
# COMPACT_ATOMS: atom_id res chain seq x y z
N MET A 1 -10.21 -14.19 -9.72
CA MET A 1 -10.70 -15.57 -9.49
C MET A 1 -10.91 -15.69 -7.98
N HIS A 2 -12.02 -16.24 -7.49
CA HIS A 2 -12.28 -16.36 -6.05
C HIS A 2 -12.83 -17.75 -5.74
N LYS A 3 -12.22 -18.42 -4.75
CA LYS A 3 -12.65 -19.69 -4.17
C LYS A 3 -13.34 -19.42 -2.82
N GLU A 4 -14.59 -19.84 -2.70
CA GLU A 4 -15.33 -19.93 -1.43
C GLU A 4 -15.28 -21.38 -0.91
N SER A 5 -14.95 -21.57 0.37
CA SER A 5 -14.84 -22.88 1.00
C SER A 5 -16.10 -23.23 1.78
N SER A 6 -17.04 -23.90 1.11
CA SER A 6 -18.06 -24.73 1.75
C SER A 6 -18.06 -26.09 1.04
N VAL A 7 -17.73 -27.15 1.80
CA VAL A 7 -17.66 -28.57 1.39
C VAL A 7 -16.69 -28.85 0.22
N ARG A 8 -15.49 -29.35 0.55
CA ARG A 8 -14.45 -29.76 -0.43
C ARG A 8 -14.98 -30.76 -1.47
N SER A 9 -15.44 -30.25 -2.61
CA SER A 9 -15.67 -31.02 -3.82
C SER A 9 -14.34 -31.31 -4.53
N GLU A 10 -13.59 -32.30 -4.04
CA GLU A 10 -12.52 -33.02 -4.76
C GLU A 10 -11.46 -32.22 -5.57
N ASN A 11 -11.23 -30.92 -5.35
CA ASN A 11 -10.32 -30.09 -6.15
C ASN A 11 -10.51 -30.19 -7.68
N ARG A 12 -11.72 -30.52 -8.15
CA ARG A 12 -12.04 -30.68 -9.58
C ARG A 12 -12.81 -29.50 -10.18
N THR A 13 -13.04 -28.48 -9.38
CA THR A 13 -13.96 -27.39 -9.73
C THR A 13 -13.19 -26.09 -9.91
N LEU A 14 -13.55 -25.32 -10.93
CA LEU A 14 -13.10 -23.95 -11.17
C LEU A 14 -14.30 -23.02 -11.16
N GLU A 15 -14.10 -21.79 -10.72
CA GLU A 15 -15.13 -20.76 -10.72
C GLU A 15 -14.64 -19.53 -11.48
N LEU A 16 -15.43 -19.11 -12.46
CA LEU A 16 -15.22 -17.91 -13.24
C LEU A 16 -16.23 -16.87 -12.79
N HIS A 17 -15.78 -15.65 -12.56
CA HIS A 17 -16.60 -14.52 -12.15
C HIS A 17 -16.58 -13.47 -13.25
N SER A 18 -17.73 -12.86 -13.53
CA SER A 18 -17.81 -11.71 -14.45
C SER A 18 -17.13 -10.47 -13.84
N PRO A 19 -16.67 -9.52 -14.67
CA PRO A 19 -15.95 -8.34 -14.18
C PRO A 19 -16.75 -7.43 -13.24
N ASP A 20 -18.08 -7.49 -13.30
CA ASP A 20 -19.02 -6.77 -12.43
C ASP A 20 -19.31 -7.51 -11.10
N GLY A 21 -18.79 -8.74 -10.94
CA GLY A 21 -19.04 -9.59 -9.77
C GLY A 21 -20.46 -10.15 -9.67
N VAL A 22 -21.32 -9.94 -10.67
CA VAL A 22 -22.74 -10.32 -10.62
C VAL A 22 -22.96 -11.77 -11.03
N HIS A 23 -22.22 -12.24 -12.03
CA HIS A 23 -22.39 -13.56 -12.62
C HIS A 23 -21.19 -14.46 -12.30
N ASN A 24 -21.46 -15.72 -12.01
CA ASN A 24 -20.43 -16.74 -11.91
C ASN A 24 -20.76 -17.95 -12.77
N CYS A 25 -19.72 -18.69 -13.14
CA CYS A 25 -19.81 -19.95 -13.84
C CYS A 25 -18.89 -20.95 -13.15
N VAL A 26 -19.47 -22.06 -12.70
CA VAL A 26 -18.77 -23.15 -12.05
C VAL A 26 -18.52 -24.26 -13.06
N LEU A 27 -17.25 -24.52 -13.36
CA LEU A 27 -16.81 -25.58 -14.26
C LEU A 27 -16.29 -26.75 -13.43
N ARG A 28 -16.72 -27.97 -13.76
CA ARG A 28 -16.23 -29.19 -13.12
C ARG A 28 -15.46 -30.04 -14.12
N ALA A 29 -14.19 -30.26 -13.84
CA ALA A 29 -13.31 -31.13 -14.61
C ALA A 29 -13.52 -32.61 -14.23
N THR A 30 -13.01 -33.51 -15.08
CA THR A 30 -13.10 -34.95 -14.86
C THR A 30 -12.27 -35.39 -13.65
N ASP A 31 -11.07 -34.82 -13.48
CA ASP A 31 -10.18 -35.02 -12.34
C ASP A 31 -9.48 -33.72 -11.90
N ALA A 32 -8.70 -33.80 -10.81
CA ALA A 32 -8.01 -32.65 -10.26
C ALA A 32 -6.85 -32.17 -11.15
N GLY A 33 -6.22 -33.07 -11.91
CA GLY A 33 -5.15 -32.72 -12.85
C GLY A 33 -5.67 -31.91 -14.04
N GLU A 34 -6.82 -32.32 -14.59
CA GLU A 34 -7.51 -31.59 -15.64
C GLU A 34 -8.01 -30.22 -15.12
N ALA A 35 -8.50 -30.14 -13.89
CA ALA A 35 -8.88 -28.87 -13.28
C ALA A 35 -7.68 -27.90 -13.19
N VAL A 36 -6.51 -28.38 -12.78
CA VAL A 36 -5.28 -27.59 -12.75
C VAL A 36 -4.84 -27.16 -14.15
N ALA A 37 -4.96 -28.03 -15.16
CA ALA A 37 -4.64 -27.70 -16.55
C ALA A 37 -5.55 -26.60 -17.11
N TRP A 38 -6.87 -26.70 -16.87
CA TRP A 38 -7.83 -25.65 -17.24
C TRP A 38 -7.54 -24.34 -16.52
N PHE A 39 -7.23 -24.40 -15.22
CA PHE A 39 -6.89 -23.22 -14.43
C PHE A 39 -5.68 -22.50 -15.04
N ASN A 40 -4.57 -23.21 -15.24
CA ASN A 40 -3.34 -22.62 -15.79
C ASN A 40 -3.55 -22.02 -17.18
N THR A 41 -4.35 -22.68 -18.03
CA THR A 41 -4.64 -22.21 -19.39
C THR A 41 -5.48 -20.94 -19.38
N LEU A 42 -6.61 -20.95 -18.66
CA LEU A 42 -7.51 -19.80 -18.54
C LEU A 42 -6.80 -18.62 -17.86
N HIS A 43 -6.08 -18.89 -16.77
CA HIS A 43 -5.37 -17.85 -16.02
C HIS A 43 -4.26 -17.20 -16.87
N SER A 44 -3.53 -17.98 -17.68
CA SER A 44 -2.53 -17.45 -18.61
C SER A 44 -3.16 -16.57 -19.69
N ALA A 45 -4.30 -17.00 -20.26
CA ALA A 45 -5.03 -16.21 -21.24
C ALA A 45 -5.55 -14.89 -20.64
N LEU A 46 -6.13 -14.94 -19.43
CA LEU A 46 -6.59 -13.76 -18.70
C LEU A 46 -5.45 -12.79 -18.38
N ASN A 47 -4.27 -13.28 -18.02
CA ASN A 47 -3.12 -12.42 -17.79
C ASN A 47 -2.71 -11.65 -19.07
N VAL A 48 -2.72 -12.29 -20.24
CA VAL A 48 -2.44 -11.60 -21.52
C VAL A 48 -3.49 -10.52 -21.80
N LEU A 49 -4.77 -10.84 -21.64
CA LEU A 49 -5.87 -9.90 -21.83
C LEU A 49 -5.81 -8.73 -20.83
N THR A 50 -5.40 -9.00 -19.59
CA THR A 50 -5.25 -7.97 -18.55
C THR A 50 -4.14 -6.98 -18.90
N LEU A 51 -3.02 -7.45 -19.46
CA LEU A 51 -1.94 -6.57 -19.92
C LEU A 51 -2.38 -5.70 -21.10
N GLN A 52 -3.18 -6.24 -22.03
CA GLN A 52 -3.76 -5.44 -23.12
C GLN A 52 -4.76 -4.40 -22.60
N ALA A 53 -5.62 -4.79 -21.65
CA ALA A 53 -6.56 -3.89 -21.00
C ALA A 53 -5.85 -2.76 -20.25
N LEU A 54 -4.71 -3.05 -19.59
CA LEU A 54 -3.87 -2.04 -18.94
C LEU A 54 -3.34 -1.00 -19.93
N GLN A 55 -2.82 -1.44 -21.07
CA GLN A 55 -2.29 -0.54 -22.11
C GLN A 55 -3.39 0.36 -22.69
N GLU A 56 -4.56 -0.20 -22.95
CA GLU A 56 -5.70 0.57 -23.45
C GLU A 56 -6.24 1.53 -22.39
N ALA A 57 -6.31 1.10 -21.13
CA ALA A 57 -6.70 1.95 -20.01
C ALA A 57 -5.75 3.16 -19.90
N ASN A 58 -4.43 2.98 -20.02
CA ASN A 58 -3.48 4.09 -20.03
C ASN A 58 -3.67 5.04 -21.22
N ARG A 59 -3.99 4.52 -22.40
CA ARG A 59 -4.26 5.35 -23.59
C ARG A 59 -5.45 6.29 -23.41
N VAL A 60 -6.47 5.83 -22.68
CA VAL A 60 -7.73 6.57 -22.48
C VAL A 60 -7.70 7.41 -21.19
N LEU A 61 -7.09 6.90 -20.13
CA LEU A 61 -7.19 7.43 -18.76
C LEU A 61 -5.91 8.09 -18.27
N GLY A 62 -4.81 8.04 -19.02
CA GLY A 62 -3.51 8.57 -18.58
C GLY A 62 -3.56 10.04 -18.13
N SER A 63 -4.40 10.87 -18.79
CA SER A 63 -4.60 12.26 -18.37
C SER A 63 -5.41 12.44 -17.09
N LEU A 64 -6.22 11.45 -16.70
CA LEU A 64 -7.10 11.50 -15.54
C LEU A 64 -6.44 10.87 -14.30
N LEU A 65 -5.74 9.75 -14.50
CA LEU A 65 -5.25 8.88 -13.42
C LEU A 65 -3.73 8.87 -13.29
N GLY A 66 -3.01 9.40 -14.29
CA GLY A 66 -1.61 9.09 -14.51
C GLY A 66 -1.43 7.67 -15.06
N ASP A 67 -0.18 7.22 -15.15
CA ASP A 67 0.13 5.90 -15.69
C ASP A 67 -0.23 4.79 -14.68
N LEU A 68 -1.12 3.90 -15.10
CA LEU A 68 -1.38 2.63 -14.45
C LEU A 68 -0.20 1.69 -14.71
N GLN A 69 0.42 1.24 -13.63
CA GLN A 69 1.59 0.36 -13.64
C GLN A 69 1.19 -1.12 -13.53
N HIS A 70 0.09 -1.40 -12.83
CA HIS A 70 -0.41 -2.76 -12.66
C HIS A 70 -1.91 -2.77 -12.33
N ILE A 71 -2.65 -3.74 -12.88
CA ILE A 71 -4.07 -3.95 -12.57
C ILE A 71 -4.35 -5.44 -12.45
N GLY A 72 -5.38 -5.80 -11.68
CA GLY A 72 -5.83 -7.18 -11.61
C GLY A 72 -6.75 -7.45 -10.44
N TRP A 73 -7.22 -8.69 -10.39
CA TRP A 73 -8.08 -9.17 -9.31
C TRP A 73 -7.25 -9.65 -8.12
N LEU A 74 -7.70 -9.27 -6.94
CA LEU A 74 -7.21 -9.76 -5.68
C LEU A 74 -8.37 -10.21 -4.81
N ALA A 75 -8.03 -11.04 -3.84
CA ALA A 75 -8.89 -11.37 -2.74
C ALA A 75 -8.55 -10.50 -1.55
N ARG A 76 -9.54 -9.92 -0.87
CA ARG A 76 -9.35 -9.05 0.28
C ARG A 76 -10.18 -9.53 1.47
N ARG A 77 -9.60 -9.49 2.67
CA ARG A 77 -10.40 -9.59 3.91
C ARG A 77 -11.07 -8.24 4.20
N PRO A 78 -12.35 -8.23 4.61
CA PRO A 78 -13.02 -7.02 5.07
C PRO A 78 -12.20 -6.31 6.15
N LEU A 79 -12.23 -4.98 6.15
CA LEU A 79 -11.68 -4.21 7.26
C LEU A 79 -12.69 -4.31 8.41
N THR A 80 -12.38 -5.10 9.44
CA THR A 80 -13.19 -5.11 10.65
C THR A 80 -12.83 -3.90 11.51
N GLU A 81 -13.83 -3.24 12.10
CA GLU A 81 -13.65 -2.10 13.02
C GLU A 81 -12.82 -2.44 14.28
N SER A 82 -12.53 -3.73 14.52
CA SER A 82 -11.79 -4.20 15.69
C SER A 82 -10.27 -3.94 15.66
N GLN A 83 -9.71 -3.40 14.57
CA GLN A 83 -8.28 -3.01 14.56
C GLN A 83 -8.04 -1.63 15.25
N ASN A 84 -9.09 -0.85 15.51
CA ASN A 84 -9.03 0.41 16.25
C ASN A 84 -9.76 0.32 17.61
N GLY A 85 -9.20 -0.43 18.56
CA GLY A 85 -9.33 -0.15 20.00
C GLY A 85 -10.71 0.13 20.62
N GLY A 86 -11.82 -0.45 20.16
CA GLY A 86 -13.16 -0.20 20.70
C GLY A 86 -14.11 -1.39 20.59
N ARG A 87 -15.00 -1.55 21.57
CA ARG A 87 -15.78 -2.76 21.90
C ARG A 87 -16.92 -3.13 20.92
N VAL A 88 -16.97 -4.45 20.63
CA VAL A 88 -18.12 -5.39 20.51
C VAL A 88 -19.24 -5.11 19.49
N GLY A 89 -19.21 -5.87 18.40
CA GLY A 89 -20.37 -6.53 17.80
C GLY A 89 -20.06 -8.03 17.65
N SER A 90 -20.99 -8.92 18.04
CA SER A 90 -20.87 -10.36 17.74
C SER A 90 -21.10 -10.59 16.25
N GLU A 91 -20.08 -10.34 15.45
CA GLU A 91 -19.99 -10.92 14.11
C GLU A 91 -19.50 -12.36 14.28
N SER A 92 -20.19 -13.29 13.62
CA SER A 92 -19.86 -14.70 13.72
C SER A 92 -18.41 -14.90 13.24
N SER A 93 -17.64 -15.77 13.91
CA SER A 93 -16.24 -16.02 13.55
C SER A 93 -16.05 -16.51 12.10
N GLU A 94 -17.12 -16.94 11.45
CA GLU A 94 -17.14 -17.38 10.04
C GLU A 94 -17.20 -16.19 9.05
N ASP A 95 -17.85 -15.08 9.41
CA ASP A 95 -17.95 -13.89 8.54
C ASP A 95 -16.61 -13.12 8.45
N LEU A 96 -15.82 -13.12 9.53
CA LEU A 96 -14.48 -12.52 9.58
C LEU A 96 -13.42 -13.22 8.70
N GLU A 97 -13.70 -14.44 8.22
CA GLU A 97 -12.76 -15.21 7.40
C GLU A 97 -13.06 -15.14 5.89
N ARG A 98 -14.16 -14.48 5.49
CA ARG A 98 -14.57 -14.47 4.07
C ARG A 98 -13.72 -13.51 3.24
N TRP A 99 -13.06 -14.07 2.22
CA TRP A 99 -12.28 -13.31 1.24
C TRP A 99 -13.20 -12.76 0.14
N GLN A 100 -13.29 -11.44 0.03
CA GLN A 100 -14.08 -10.75 -0.98
C GLN A 100 -13.24 -10.39 -2.20
N SER A 101 -13.85 -10.48 -3.39
CA SER A 101 -13.16 -10.06 -4.61
C SER A 101 -13.07 -8.56 -4.70
N VAL A 102 -11.88 -8.08 -5.03
CA VAL A 102 -11.62 -6.68 -5.31
C VAL A 102 -10.79 -6.56 -6.57
N PHE A 103 -11.12 -5.58 -7.39
CA PHE A 103 -10.26 -5.18 -8.48
C PHE A 103 -9.28 -4.14 -7.95
N ALA A 104 -7.99 -4.32 -8.22
CA ALA A 104 -6.94 -3.45 -7.71
C ALA A 104 -6.16 -2.82 -8.87
N ALA A 105 -5.65 -1.61 -8.64
CA ALA A 105 -4.84 -0.87 -9.58
C ALA A 105 -3.69 -0.15 -8.85
N VAL A 106 -2.49 -0.21 -9.40
CA VAL A 106 -1.32 0.57 -8.97
C VAL A 106 -1.09 1.64 -10.03
N THR A 107 -1.20 2.90 -9.63
CA THR A 107 -0.82 4.07 -10.44
C THR A 107 0.62 4.49 -10.09
N GLU A 108 1.10 5.60 -10.65
CA GLU A 108 2.36 6.21 -10.22
C GLU A 108 2.36 6.70 -8.76
N ARG A 109 1.18 6.99 -8.19
CA ARG A 109 1.06 7.66 -6.89
C ARG A 109 0.33 6.85 -5.84
N GLU A 110 -0.54 5.92 -6.24
CA GLU A 110 -1.53 5.30 -5.36
C GLU A 110 -1.78 3.84 -5.73
N LEU A 111 -1.98 3.01 -4.70
CA LEU A 111 -2.73 1.76 -4.80
C LEU A 111 -4.23 2.08 -4.62
N ARG A 112 -5.05 1.59 -5.54
CA ARG A 112 -6.50 1.76 -5.54
C ARG A 112 -7.19 0.40 -5.53
N LEU A 113 -8.25 0.28 -4.74
CA LEU A 113 -9.08 -0.91 -4.64
C LEU A 113 -10.52 -0.56 -5.02
N TYR A 114 -11.17 -1.41 -5.80
CA TYR A 114 -12.52 -1.26 -6.31
C TYR A 114 -13.32 -2.53 -6.00
N GLU A 115 -14.63 -2.39 -5.81
CA GLU A 115 -15.54 -3.52 -5.62
C GLU A 115 -15.61 -4.41 -6.87
N SER A 116 -15.60 -3.78 -8.04
CA SER A 116 -15.61 -4.44 -9.35
C SER A 116 -14.63 -3.78 -10.32
N ALA A 117 -14.38 -4.40 -11.47
CA ALA A 117 -13.55 -3.79 -12.51
C ALA A 117 -14.21 -2.50 -13.04
N PRO A 118 -13.54 -1.34 -12.98
CA PRO A 118 -14.14 -0.09 -13.47
C PRO A 118 -14.31 -0.11 -14.99
N TRP A 119 -15.52 0.23 -15.47
CA TRP A 119 -15.87 0.21 -16.91
C TRP A 119 -16.01 1.60 -17.54
N SER A 120 -15.90 2.68 -16.77
CA SER A 120 -15.94 4.06 -17.27
C SER A 120 -14.90 4.95 -16.57
N PRO A 121 -14.48 6.07 -17.18
CA PRO A 121 -13.57 7.02 -16.55
C PRO A 121 -14.04 7.49 -15.17
N GLU A 122 -15.35 7.70 -14.99
CA GLU A 122 -15.95 8.10 -13.72
C GLU A 122 -15.80 6.98 -12.67
N ALA A 123 -16.03 5.72 -13.06
CA ALA A 123 -15.84 4.58 -12.17
C ALA A 123 -14.39 4.45 -11.70
N TRP A 124 -13.41 4.75 -12.57
CA TRP A 124 -12.00 4.79 -12.19
C TRP A 124 -11.67 5.90 -11.17
N GLY A 125 -12.42 6.99 -11.18
CA GLY A 125 -12.30 8.10 -10.23
C GLY A 125 -12.88 7.82 -8.84
N GLY A 126 -13.69 6.76 -8.68
CA GLY A 126 -14.36 6.39 -7.43
C GLY A 126 -13.87 5.06 -6.83
N PRO A 127 -12.59 4.92 -6.44
CA PRO A 127 -12.12 3.71 -5.75
C PRO A 127 -12.77 3.57 -4.37
N LEU A 128 -13.00 2.32 -3.95
CA LEU A 128 -13.43 1.99 -2.60
C LEU A 128 -12.37 2.37 -1.55
N HIS A 129 -11.09 2.14 -1.87
CA HIS A 129 -9.96 2.57 -1.05
C HIS A 129 -8.81 3.09 -1.90
N THR A 130 -8.13 4.11 -1.37
CA THR A 130 -6.93 4.70 -1.97
C THR A 130 -5.83 4.74 -0.92
N CYS A 131 -4.66 4.19 -1.25
CA CYS A 131 -3.47 4.20 -0.41
C CYS A 131 -2.33 4.89 -1.17
N PRO A 132 -1.87 6.08 -0.75
CA PRO A 132 -0.74 6.74 -1.38
C PRO A 132 0.52 5.88 -1.29
N LEU A 133 1.18 5.60 -2.41
CA LEU A 133 2.36 4.74 -2.48
C LEU A 133 3.51 5.29 -1.64
N ILE A 134 3.62 6.62 -1.54
CA ILE A 134 4.61 7.32 -0.72
C ILE A 134 4.51 6.93 0.77
N SER A 135 3.31 6.66 1.29
CA SER A 135 3.04 6.27 2.68
C SER A 135 2.52 4.83 2.80
N THR A 136 2.70 4.01 1.76
CA THR A 136 2.27 2.61 1.72
C THR A 136 3.47 1.69 1.69
N ARG A 137 3.37 0.56 2.40
CA ARG A 137 4.40 -0.48 2.47
C ARG A 137 3.80 -1.87 2.34
N LEU A 138 4.47 -2.72 1.56
CA LEU A 138 4.21 -4.16 1.54
C LEU A 138 4.76 -4.81 2.81
N VAL A 139 3.96 -5.65 3.46
CA VAL A 139 4.32 -6.41 4.66
C VAL A 139 4.11 -7.91 4.41
N SER A 140 5.07 -8.69 4.93
CA SER A 140 5.19 -10.15 4.96
C SER A 140 4.08 -10.95 4.26
N SER A 141 4.50 -11.77 3.28
CA SER A 141 3.69 -12.87 2.77
C SER A 141 3.75 -14.04 3.75
N SER A 142 2.64 -14.38 4.39
CA SER A 142 2.61 -15.56 5.27
C SER A 142 2.56 -16.83 4.40
N ARG A 143 3.37 -17.84 4.78
CA ARG A 143 3.36 -19.19 4.19
C ARG A 143 2.63 -20.21 5.07
N GLN A 144 1.89 -19.76 6.08
CA GLN A 144 1.30 -20.65 7.10
C GLN A 144 0.04 -21.38 6.62
N THR A 145 -0.46 -21.06 5.43
CA THR A 145 -1.68 -21.65 4.84
C THR A 145 -1.42 -22.00 3.38
N ASP A 146 -2.20 -22.91 2.78
CA ASP A 146 -2.24 -23.18 1.32
C ASP A 146 -2.62 -21.94 0.47
N MET A 147 -2.84 -20.79 1.10
CA MET A 147 -3.25 -19.53 0.48
C MET A 147 -2.06 -18.59 0.30
N ILE A 148 -1.99 -17.96 -0.87
CA ILE A 148 -0.92 -17.04 -1.24
C ILE A 148 -1.32 -15.63 -0.79
N THR A 149 -0.99 -15.28 0.44
CA THR A 149 -1.41 -14.03 1.09
C THR A 149 -0.28 -13.02 1.23
N PHE A 150 -0.63 -11.73 1.27
CA PHE A 150 0.26 -10.62 1.57
C PHE A 150 -0.54 -9.49 2.23
N SER A 151 0.14 -8.57 2.90
CA SER A 151 -0.53 -7.41 3.51
C SER A 151 0.07 -6.11 3.01
N VAL A 152 -0.77 -5.09 2.87
CA VAL A 152 -0.35 -3.73 2.53
C VAL A 152 -0.74 -2.82 3.70
N ARG A 153 0.24 -2.10 4.25
CA ARG A 153 0.03 -1.14 5.33
C ARG A 153 0.16 0.28 4.77
N CYS A 154 -0.78 1.14 5.09
CA CYS A 154 -0.78 2.56 4.70
C CYS A 154 -0.79 3.41 5.97
N GLY A 155 0.13 4.38 6.06
CA GLY A 155 0.05 5.42 7.07
C GLY A 155 -1.05 6.41 6.71
N THR A 156 -2.01 6.62 7.60
CA THR A 156 -3.13 7.56 7.46
C THR A 156 -3.19 8.52 8.66
N PRO A 157 -3.93 9.64 8.57
CA PRO A 157 -4.14 10.54 9.71
C PRO A 157 -4.78 9.86 10.93
N GLU A 158 -5.48 8.74 10.72
CA GLU A 158 -6.13 7.93 11.76
C GLU A 158 -5.23 6.78 12.27
N GLY A 159 -4.00 6.65 11.77
CA GLY A 159 -3.05 5.63 12.20
C GLY A 159 -2.54 4.78 11.04
N VAL A 160 -2.64 3.45 11.18
CA VAL A 160 -2.16 2.52 10.14
C VAL A 160 -3.31 1.66 9.64
N LEU A 161 -3.69 1.87 8.38
CA LEU A 161 -4.64 1.03 7.69
C LEU A 161 -3.93 -0.21 7.12
N THR A 162 -4.46 -1.41 7.40
CA THR A 162 -3.88 -2.67 6.89
C THR A 162 -4.88 -3.41 6.00
N HIS A 163 -4.51 -3.61 4.74
CA HIS A 163 -5.24 -4.48 3.81
C HIS A 163 -4.60 -5.86 3.77
N HIS A 164 -5.36 -6.89 4.14
CA HIS A 164 -4.97 -8.28 3.93
C HIS A 164 -5.47 -8.75 2.58
N LEU A 165 -4.53 -9.16 1.73
CA LEU A 165 -4.76 -9.49 0.33
C LEU A 165 -4.30 -10.92 0.04
N ARG A 166 -4.94 -11.56 -0.94
CA ARG A 166 -4.60 -12.89 -1.44
C ARG A 166 -4.53 -12.84 -2.97
N ALA A 167 -3.47 -13.43 -3.49
CA ALA A 167 -3.23 -13.63 -4.90
C ALA A 167 -3.59 -15.07 -5.30
N GLU A 168 -3.86 -15.29 -6.58
CA GLU A 168 -4.27 -16.61 -7.08
C GLU A 168 -3.05 -17.51 -7.38
N THR A 169 -1.94 -16.92 -7.81
CA THR A 169 -0.68 -17.65 -8.02
C THR A 169 0.52 -16.95 -7.36
N HIS A 170 1.62 -17.69 -7.17
CA HIS A 170 2.87 -17.11 -6.68
C HIS A 170 3.44 -16.09 -7.66
N ARG A 171 3.17 -16.25 -8.96
CA ARG A 171 3.53 -15.30 -10.00
C ARG A 171 2.78 -13.98 -9.83
N ASP A 172 1.48 -14.05 -9.53
CA ASP A 172 0.67 -12.86 -9.26
C ASP A 172 1.19 -12.13 -8.02
N LEU A 173 1.44 -12.85 -6.92
CA LEU A 173 2.02 -12.26 -5.71
C LEU A 173 3.35 -11.54 -6.04
N ALA A 174 4.24 -12.18 -6.80
CA ALA A 174 5.51 -11.57 -7.17
C ALA A 174 5.31 -10.30 -8.03
N ASN A 175 4.33 -10.30 -8.93
CA ASN A 175 4.01 -9.13 -9.75
C ASN A 175 3.41 -7.99 -8.92
N TRP A 176 2.47 -8.28 -8.03
CA TRP A 176 1.90 -7.32 -7.09
C TRP A 176 2.97 -6.73 -6.17
N ALA A 177 3.81 -7.58 -5.57
CA ALA A 177 4.89 -7.15 -4.71
C ALA A 177 5.87 -6.23 -5.44
N ARG A 178 6.26 -6.59 -6.68
CA ARG A 178 7.12 -5.76 -7.51
C ARG A 178 6.48 -4.41 -7.84
N ALA A 179 5.22 -4.40 -8.27
CA ALA A 179 4.50 -3.17 -8.61
C ALA A 179 4.39 -2.22 -7.42
N LEU A 180 4.08 -2.74 -6.23
CA LEU A 180 3.95 -1.96 -5.00
C LEU A 180 5.30 -1.40 -4.54
N VAL A 181 6.35 -2.24 -4.47
CA VAL A 181 7.68 -1.81 -4.01
C VAL A 181 8.29 -0.80 -4.97
N GLN A 182 8.29 -1.11 -6.27
CA GLN A 182 8.83 -0.20 -7.28
C GLN A 182 8.02 1.09 -7.36
N GLY A 183 6.69 1.01 -7.27
CA GLY A 183 5.82 2.17 -7.24
C GLY A 183 6.12 3.09 -6.06
N SER A 184 6.26 2.54 -4.84
CA SER A 184 6.65 3.32 -3.65
C SER A 184 8.03 3.96 -3.80
N HIS A 185 9.01 3.26 -4.39
CA HIS A 185 10.35 3.82 -4.64
C HIS A 185 10.34 4.94 -5.69
N ASN A 186 9.63 4.73 -6.80
CA ASN A 186 9.47 5.76 -7.84
C ASN A 186 8.75 6.99 -7.28
N CYS A 187 7.73 6.78 -6.46
CA CYS A 187 7.00 7.87 -5.80
C CYS A 187 7.94 8.67 -4.88
N ALA A 188 8.75 7.99 -4.04
CA ALA A 188 9.75 8.62 -3.18
C ALA A 188 10.76 9.46 -3.96
N GLN A 189 11.26 8.93 -5.07
CA GLN A 189 12.17 9.65 -5.95
C GLN A 189 11.50 10.85 -6.62
N SER A 190 10.26 10.71 -7.07
CA SER A 190 9.52 11.80 -7.75
C SER A 190 9.14 12.95 -6.82
N GLN A 191 8.77 12.65 -5.57
CA GLN A 191 8.33 13.65 -4.60
C GLN A 191 9.51 14.50 -4.08
N HIS A 192 10.73 13.94 -4.05
CA HIS A 192 11.99 14.59 -3.67
C HIS A 192 12.10 15.07 -2.22
N GLU A 193 11.07 15.71 -1.69
CA GLU A 193 10.99 16.18 -0.31
C GLU A 193 9.56 16.19 0.22
N LEU A 194 9.43 16.07 1.53
CA LEU A 194 8.18 16.24 2.26
C LEU A 194 8.40 17.30 3.32
N VAL A 195 7.41 18.18 3.46
CA VAL A 195 7.44 19.26 4.42
C VAL A 195 6.27 19.13 5.39
N CYS A 196 6.56 19.05 6.68
CA CYS A 196 5.59 18.89 7.75
C CYS A 196 5.71 20.06 8.73
N ARG A 197 4.57 20.62 9.15
CA ARG A 197 4.54 21.61 10.24
C ARG A 197 4.57 20.87 11.57
N CYS A 198 5.28 21.42 12.54
CA CYS A 198 5.37 20.83 13.87
C CYS A 198 5.71 21.90 14.92
N MET A 199 5.66 21.52 16.19
CA MET A 199 6.20 22.29 17.29
C MET A 199 7.49 21.63 17.78
N TYR A 200 8.52 22.43 17.98
CA TYR A 200 9.80 22.02 18.57
C TYR A 200 10.10 22.93 19.75
N GLN A 201 10.29 22.35 20.94
CA GLN A 201 10.53 23.10 22.18
C GLN A 201 9.49 24.21 22.43
N GLY A 202 8.23 23.95 22.07
CA GLY A 202 7.13 24.90 22.21
C GLY A 202 7.09 26.05 21.19
N GLN A 203 7.95 26.03 20.17
CA GLN A 203 7.95 27.02 19.08
C GLN A 203 7.51 26.38 17.75
N PRO A 204 6.78 27.13 16.89
CA PRO A 204 6.45 26.67 15.55
C PRO A 204 7.70 26.38 14.72
N ALA A 205 7.72 25.21 14.11
CA ALA A 205 8.81 24.70 13.29
C ALA A 205 8.27 24.00 12.04
N GLN A 206 9.19 23.71 11.12
CA GLN A 206 8.91 22.97 9.90
C GLN A 206 9.97 21.89 9.75
N LEU A 207 9.53 20.63 9.76
CA LEU A 207 10.38 19.49 9.47
C LEU A 207 10.34 19.22 7.96
N VAL A 208 11.51 19.30 7.34
CA VAL A 208 11.75 18.92 5.94
C VAL A 208 12.46 17.58 5.92
N LEU A 209 11.82 16.60 5.31
CA LEU A 209 12.38 15.30 5.00
C LEU A 209 12.73 15.27 3.52
N HIS A 210 14.01 15.35 3.20
CA HIS A 210 14.51 15.40 1.83
C HIS A 210 15.15 14.06 1.44
N TYR A 211 14.80 13.53 0.27
CA TYR A 211 15.19 12.20 -0.23
C TYR A 211 16.71 11.95 -0.21
N GLU A 212 17.52 12.94 -0.59
CA GLU A 212 18.99 12.85 -0.48
C GLU A 212 19.54 13.33 0.86
N ASN A 213 19.13 14.53 1.28
CA ASN A 213 19.76 15.31 2.33
C ASN A 213 19.34 14.92 3.77
N GLY A 214 18.35 14.04 3.92
CA GLY A 214 17.85 13.62 5.22
C GLY A 214 16.90 14.64 5.84
N PHE A 215 17.14 14.97 7.10
CA PHE A 215 16.26 15.76 7.94
C PHE A 215 16.78 17.18 8.09
N THR A 216 15.90 18.16 7.93
CA THR A 216 16.18 19.57 8.26
C THR A 216 15.01 20.11 9.06
N LEU A 217 15.26 20.64 10.25
CA LEU A 217 14.26 21.39 11.01
C LEU A 217 14.52 22.88 10.84
N GLN A 218 13.47 23.62 10.53
CA GLN A 218 13.50 25.05 10.29
C GLN A 218 12.53 25.79 11.20
N GLU A 219 12.82 27.05 11.52
CA GLU A 219 11.87 27.93 12.20
C GLU A 219 10.61 28.14 11.35
N GLY A 220 9.43 27.92 11.95
CA GLY A 220 8.15 28.04 11.26
C GLY A 220 7.64 29.48 11.13
N ASN A 221 8.09 30.38 12.02
CA ASN A 221 7.75 31.80 11.97
C ASN A 221 8.71 32.57 11.07
N ILE A 222 8.35 32.67 9.80
CA ILE A 222 9.14 33.38 8.79
C ILE A 222 8.62 34.83 8.69
N ALA A 223 9.48 35.81 8.99
CA ALA A 223 9.19 37.20 8.64
C ALA A 223 9.21 37.36 7.11
N PRO A 224 8.28 38.14 6.51
CA PRO A 224 8.18 38.26 5.06
C PRO A 224 9.52 38.73 4.45
N GLY A 225 10.03 37.97 3.47
CA GLY A 225 11.28 38.26 2.77
C GLY A 225 12.56 37.67 3.38
N ARG A 226 12.46 36.86 4.45
CA ARG A 226 13.60 36.15 5.04
C ARG A 226 13.50 34.65 4.77
N GLU A 227 14.64 33.99 4.54
CA GLU A 227 14.67 32.53 4.48
C GLU A 227 14.49 31.92 5.89
N PRO A 228 13.80 30.79 6.01
CA PRO A 228 13.62 30.10 7.27
C PRO A 228 14.98 29.68 7.84
N ARG A 229 15.22 30.02 9.11
CA ARG A 229 16.47 29.66 9.77
C ARG A 229 16.46 28.16 10.08
N THR A 230 17.50 27.46 9.65
CA THR A 230 17.74 26.06 10.05
C THR A 230 18.08 25.98 11.54
N LEU A 231 17.30 25.20 12.28
CA LEU A 231 17.53 24.87 13.69
C LEU A 231 18.54 23.73 13.82
N TRP A 232 18.33 22.65 13.08
CA TRP A 232 19.27 21.54 12.97
C TRP A 232 19.09 20.79 11.65
N LYS A 233 20.10 20.03 11.26
CA LYS A 233 20.11 19.24 10.03
C LYS A 233 20.94 17.97 10.23
N PHE A 234 20.36 16.83 9.90
CA PHE A 234 21.02 15.53 10.00
C PHE A 234 20.75 14.68 8.76
N PRO A 235 21.77 13.99 8.23
CA PRO A 235 21.57 13.05 7.13
C PRO A 235 20.93 11.75 7.65
N PHE A 236 20.41 10.91 6.74
CA PHE A 236 19.74 9.65 7.11
C PHE A 236 20.63 8.71 7.92
N GLU A 237 21.92 8.68 7.62
CA GLU A 237 22.89 7.76 8.23
C GLU A 237 23.15 8.08 9.71
N ARG A 238 22.75 9.27 10.19
CA ARG A 238 22.81 9.62 11.61
C ARG A 238 21.59 9.16 12.40
N LEU A 239 20.47 8.83 11.77
CA LEU A 239 19.27 8.39 12.48
C LEU A 239 19.51 7.00 13.07
N ARG A 240 19.49 6.91 14.40
CA ARG A 240 19.65 5.65 15.14
C ARG A 240 18.31 5.00 15.42
N MET A 241 17.33 5.82 15.83
CA MET A 241 16.01 5.36 16.20
C MET A 241 14.97 6.42 15.86
N SER A 242 13.78 5.98 15.47
CA SER A 242 12.59 6.81 15.39
C SER A 242 11.47 6.14 16.19
N ALA A 243 10.71 6.92 16.94
CA ALA A 243 9.55 6.45 17.69
C ALA A 243 8.37 7.43 17.54
N ASP A 244 7.16 6.96 17.79
CA ASP A 244 5.95 7.78 17.76
C ASP A 244 4.91 7.29 18.77
N ASP A 245 4.03 8.18 19.23
CA ASP A 245 2.97 7.87 20.19
C ASP A 245 1.67 7.39 19.52
N GLY A 246 1.65 7.33 18.19
CA GLY A 246 0.45 7.04 17.38
C GLY A 246 -0.58 8.17 17.33
N ALA A 247 -0.34 9.31 17.97
CA ALA A 247 -1.29 10.40 18.12
C ALA A 247 -0.77 11.73 17.56
N ARG A 248 0.37 12.24 18.06
CA ARG A 248 0.95 13.52 17.59
C ARG A 248 2.46 13.65 17.75
N LEU A 249 3.07 12.93 18.69
CA LEU A 249 4.49 13.08 19.03
C LEU A 249 5.35 12.13 18.19
N LEU A 250 6.41 12.69 17.61
CA LEU A 250 7.46 12.00 16.90
C LEU A 250 8.79 12.24 17.62
N TRP A 251 9.53 11.16 17.88
CA TRP A 251 10.87 11.20 18.44
C TRP A 251 11.89 10.72 17.41
N LEU A 252 12.97 11.49 17.22
CA LEU A 252 14.08 11.16 16.34
C LEU A 252 15.39 11.21 17.12
N ASP A 253 16.04 10.06 17.27
CA ASP A 253 17.35 9.96 17.92
C ASP A 253 18.47 9.93 16.86
N PHE A 254 19.29 10.97 16.85
CA PHE A 254 20.47 11.09 16.00
C PHE A 254 21.80 10.82 16.74
N GLY A 255 21.72 10.44 18.02
CA GLY A 255 22.84 10.31 18.95
C GLY A 255 23.60 11.61 19.22
N GLY A 256 24.65 11.51 20.05
CA GLY A 256 25.51 12.65 20.41
C GLY A 256 25.02 13.40 21.64
N GLU A 257 25.54 14.62 21.85
CA GLU A 257 25.16 15.49 22.99
C GLU A 257 23.75 16.11 22.82
N GLU A 258 23.24 16.13 21.58
CA GLU A 258 21.95 16.73 21.20
C GLU A 258 20.77 15.89 21.71
N GLY A 259 20.95 14.58 21.90
CA GLY A 259 19.93 13.67 22.41
C GLY A 259 18.79 13.38 21.43
N GLU A 260 17.67 12.91 21.98
CA GLU A 260 16.44 12.63 21.24
C GLU A 260 15.68 13.93 20.92
N MET A 261 15.31 14.11 19.65
CA MET A 261 14.52 15.26 19.19
C MET A 261 13.03 14.91 19.27
N GLU A 262 12.31 15.53 20.20
CA GLU A 262 10.85 15.46 20.28
C GLU A 262 10.19 16.54 19.41
N LEU A 263 9.28 16.11 18.54
CA LEU A 263 8.51 16.95 17.64
C LEU A 263 7.02 16.67 17.84
N ASP A 264 6.23 17.71 18.05
CA ASP A 264 4.76 17.60 18.06
C ASP A 264 4.23 17.96 16.67
N LEU A 265 3.79 16.96 15.91
CA LEU A 265 3.28 17.14 14.54
C LEU A 265 1.83 17.63 14.51
N GLU A 266 1.19 17.80 15.68
CA GLU A 266 -0.22 18.16 15.84
C GLU A 266 -1.20 17.17 15.14
N SER A 267 -0.68 16.04 14.65
CA SER A 267 -1.37 15.05 13.84
C SER A 267 -0.63 13.71 13.89
N CYS A 268 -1.32 12.62 13.55
CA CYS A 268 -0.76 11.28 13.65
C CYS A 268 0.57 11.16 12.88
N PRO A 269 1.67 10.73 13.51
CA PRO A 269 2.98 10.63 12.82
C PRO A 269 3.10 9.51 11.81
N LYS A 270 2.13 8.57 11.75
CA LYS A 270 2.23 7.35 10.93
C LYS A 270 2.47 7.60 9.44
N PRO A 271 1.79 8.55 8.76
CA PRO A 271 2.10 8.87 7.37
C PRO A 271 3.57 9.27 7.18
N LEU A 272 4.09 10.17 8.03
CA LEU A 272 5.47 10.64 7.98
C LEU A 272 6.47 9.51 8.22
N VAL A 273 6.22 8.65 9.22
CA VAL A 273 7.07 7.48 9.51
C VAL A 273 7.09 6.49 8.34
N PHE A 274 5.97 6.29 7.66
CA PHE A 274 5.92 5.45 6.47
C PHE A 274 6.70 6.06 5.30
N ILE A 275 6.57 7.37 5.07
CA ILE A 275 7.32 8.10 4.03
C ILE A 275 8.82 8.05 4.31
N LEU A 276 9.23 8.27 5.57
CA LEU A 276 10.62 8.11 6.02
C LEU A 276 11.18 6.74 5.66
N HIS A 277 10.45 5.67 5.97
CA HIS A 277 10.89 4.32 5.64
C HIS A 277 10.96 4.07 4.13
N ASN A 278 10.05 4.64 3.35
CA ASN A 278 10.08 4.53 1.90
C ASN A 278 11.26 5.29 1.28
N PHE A 279 11.60 6.48 1.81
CA PHE A 279 12.79 7.23 1.41
C PHE A 279 14.06 6.43 1.70
N LEU A 280 14.20 5.91 2.91
CA LEU A 280 15.32 5.05 3.30
C LEU A 280 15.42 3.80 2.42
N SER A 281 14.31 3.09 2.22
CA SER A 281 14.28 1.86 1.41
C SER A 281 14.66 2.13 -0.04
N ALA A 282 14.13 3.19 -0.65
CA ALA A 282 14.44 3.58 -2.03
C ALA A 282 15.90 4.05 -2.17
N LYS A 283 16.42 4.81 -1.20
CA LYS A 283 17.84 5.25 -1.18
C LYS A 283 18.78 4.05 -1.11
N ILE A 284 18.50 3.08 -0.22
CA ILE A 284 19.27 1.84 -0.06
C ILE A 284 19.23 1.01 -1.36
N HIS A 285 18.03 0.82 -1.93
CA HIS A 285 17.86 0.09 -3.19
C HIS A 285 18.67 0.71 -4.33
N ARG A 286 18.64 2.04 -4.48
CA ARG A 286 19.40 2.76 -5.51
C ARG A 286 20.91 2.63 -5.33
N LEU A 287 21.39 2.61 -4.10
CA LEU A 287 22.82 2.46 -3.79
C LEU A 287 23.34 1.02 -3.98
N GLY A 288 22.46 0.06 -4.32
CA GLY A 288 22.83 -1.35 -4.47
C GLY A 288 23.26 -2.01 -3.16
N LEU A 289 22.98 -1.37 -2.03
CA LEU A 289 23.26 -1.89 -0.70
C LEU A 289 22.11 -2.83 -0.36
N LEU A 290 22.26 -4.13 -0.64
CA LEU A 290 21.30 -5.11 -0.14
C LEU A 290 21.48 -5.25 1.38
N ALA A 291 20.38 -5.08 2.12
CA ALA A 291 20.26 -5.52 3.50
C ALA A 291 19.83 -6.99 3.54
#